data_AF-A0A2T4S702-F1
#
_entry.id   AF-A0A2T4S702-F1
#
_cell.length_a   1.000
_cell.length_b   1.000
_cell.length_c   1.000
_cell.angle_alpha   90.00
_cell.angle_beta   90.00
_cell.angle_gamma   90.00
#
_symmetry.space_group_name_H-M   'P 1'
#
loop_
_entity.id
_entity.type
_entity.pdbx_description
1 polymer ?
#
loop_
_entity_poly.entity_id
_entity_poly.type
_entity_poly.pdbx_seq_one_letter_code
_entity_poly.pdbx_strand_id
1 'polypeptide(L)'
;MDILEKLEEMKEFSIKYGEVRHAYGRAKAHYEMFQSLNLYVTTHLSDENEIKAFEHFKEMIIEDLHHEIDIFEGLSQEYDEHVKQLDENFKNKGDNE
;
A
#
# COMPACT_ATOMS: atom_id res chain seq x y z
N MET A 1 2.17 -9.42 31.95
CA MET A 1 2.76 -9.54 30.60
C MET A 1 4.26 -9.47 30.74
N ASP A 2 4.92 -10.58 30.43
CA ASP A 2 6.37 -10.70 30.45
C ASP A 2 6.99 -9.76 29.41
N ILE A 3 8.25 -9.36 29.60
CA ILE A 3 8.98 -8.51 28.65
C ILE A 3 9.13 -9.20 27.29
N LEU A 4 9.25 -10.53 27.27
CA LEU A 4 9.31 -11.30 26.04
C LEU A 4 8.00 -11.24 25.25
N GLU A 5 6.85 -11.33 25.93
CA GLU A 5 5.52 -11.19 25.29
C GLU A 5 5.35 -9.79 24.66
N LYS A 6 5.78 -8.73 25.36
CA LYS A 6 5.78 -7.36 24.84
C LYS A 6 6.64 -7.19 23.60
N LEU A 7 7.81 -7.84 23.57
CA LEU A 7 8.73 -7.74 22.44
C LEU A 7 8.19 -8.49 21.22
N GLU A 8 7.53 -9.63 21.39
CA GLU A 8 6.92 -10.35 20.28
C GLU A 8 5.73 -9.58 19.69
N GLU A 9 4.86 -9.01 20.54
CA GLU A 9 3.75 -8.14 20.11
C GLU A 9 4.26 -6.92 19.30
N MET A 10 5.32 -6.24 19.79
CA MET A 10 5.92 -5.12 19.07
C MET A 10 6.61 -5.51 17.77
N LYS A 11 7.20 -6.71 17.71
CA LYS A 11 7.79 -7.25 16.48
C LYS A 11 6.72 -7.51 15.43
N GLU A 12 5.61 -8.15 15.80
CA GLU A 12 4.49 -8.40 14.89
C GLU A 12 3.90 -7.08 14.36
N PHE A 13 3.67 -6.11 15.25
CA PHE A 13 3.21 -4.78 14.87
C PHE A 13 4.14 -4.09 13.87
N SER A 14 5.45 -4.17 14.10
CA SER A 14 6.47 -3.56 13.23
C SER A 14 6.52 -4.23 11.85
N ILE A 15 6.32 -5.55 11.78
CA ILE A 15 6.25 -6.30 10.52
C ILE A 15 5.03 -5.84 9.70
N LYS A 16 3.85 -5.79 10.34
CA LYS A 16 2.60 -5.34 9.68
C LYS A 16 2.70 -3.92 9.15
N TYR A 17 3.30 -3.01 9.92
CA TYR A 17 3.60 -1.67 9.44
C TYR A 17 4.48 -1.71 8.17
N GLY A 18 5.53 -2.53 8.16
CA GLY A 18 6.40 -2.72 7.01
C GLY A 18 5.65 -3.22 5.77
N GLU A 19 4.75 -4.18 5.93
CA GLU A 19 3.91 -4.74 4.86
C GLU A 19 2.99 -3.67 4.24
N VAL A 20 2.30 -2.89 5.07
CA VAL A 20 1.46 -1.77 4.62
C VAL A 20 2.28 -0.75 3.82
N ARG A 21 3.46 -0.36 4.33
CA ARG A 21 4.33 0.61 3.66
C ARG A 21 4.88 0.07 2.33
N HIS A 22 5.18 -1.21 2.28
CA HIS A 22 5.63 -1.87 1.05
C HIS A 22 4.52 -1.87 -0.01
N ALA A 23 3.29 -2.29 0.35
CA ALA A 23 2.14 -2.29 -0.56
C ALA A 23 1.82 -0.87 -1.08
N TYR A 24 1.80 0.13 -0.19
CA TYR A 24 1.67 1.54 -0.58
C TYR A 24 2.73 1.97 -1.59
N GLY A 25 3.99 1.57 -1.37
CA GLY A 25 5.09 1.86 -2.28
C GLY A 25 4.88 1.29 -3.68
N ARG A 26 4.36 0.05 -3.78
CA ARG A 26 4.05 -0.57 -5.08
C ARG A 26 2.90 0.12 -5.80
N ALA A 27 1.81 0.44 -5.11
CA ALA A 27 0.71 1.21 -5.69
C ALA A 27 1.20 2.57 -6.22
N LYS A 28 2.01 3.28 -5.41
CA LYS A 28 2.61 4.55 -5.82
C LYS A 28 3.50 4.41 -7.07
N ALA A 29 4.31 3.36 -7.15
CA ALA A 29 5.17 3.11 -8.31
C ALA A 29 4.36 2.90 -9.59
N HIS A 30 3.28 2.09 -9.56
CA HIS A 30 2.41 1.90 -10.72
C HIS A 30 1.72 3.20 -11.16
N TYR A 31 1.28 4.02 -10.20
CA TYR A 31 0.73 5.34 -10.51
C TYR A 31 1.74 6.25 -11.22
N GLU A 32 2.99 6.30 -10.73
CA GLU A 32 4.06 7.09 -11.35
C GLU A 32 4.45 6.54 -12.74
N MET A 33 4.42 5.22 -12.94
CA MET A 33 4.60 4.58 -14.24
C MET A 33 3.50 5.00 -15.22
N PHE A 34 2.23 4.97 -14.80
CA PHE A 34 1.10 5.42 -15.62
C PHE A 34 1.24 6.89 -16.04
N GLN A 35 1.60 7.76 -15.09
CA GLN A 35 1.82 9.19 -15.39
C GLN A 35 2.95 9.39 -16.40
N SER A 36 4.06 8.68 -16.23
CA SER A 36 5.20 8.75 -17.14
C SER A 36 4.84 8.26 -18.54
N LEU A 37 4.08 7.17 -18.64
CA LEU A 37 3.61 6.63 -19.91
C LEU A 37 2.63 7.59 -20.61
N ASN A 38 1.71 8.18 -19.86
CA ASN A 38 0.78 9.16 -20.40
C ASN A 38 1.51 10.41 -20.93
N LEU A 39 2.54 10.89 -20.22
CA LEU A 39 3.40 11.97 -20.72
C LEU A 39 4.09 11.55 -22.02
N TYR A 40 4.67 10.35 -22.08
CA TYR A 40 5.33 9.85 -23.29
C TYR A 40 4.38 9.81 -24.50
N VAL A 41 3.19 9.21 -24.35
CA VAL A 41 2.18 9.14 -25.41
C VAL A 41 1.81 10.53 -25.93
N THR A 42 1.56 11.47 -25.02
CA THR A 42 1.08 12.82 -25.38
C THR A 42 2.16 13.72 -25.99
N THR A 43 3.44 13.43 -25.78
CA THR A 43 4.54 14.31 -26.21
C THR A 43 5.42 13.74 -27.31
N HIS A 44 5.50 12.41 -27.44
CA HIS A 44 6.45 11.75 -28.34
C HIS A 44 5.79 10.90 -29.43
N LEU A 45 4.52 10.51 -29.28
CA LEU A 45 3.84 9.69 -30.28
C LEU A 45 2.94 10.53 -31.18
N SER A 46 3.02 10.25 -32.47
CA SER A 46 2.16 10.86 -33.50
C SER A 46 1.52 9.83 -34.44
N ASP A 47 2.00 8.58 -34.44
CA ASP A 47 1.42 7.49 -35.20
C ASP A 47 0.23 6.86 -34.45
N GLU A 48 -0.92 6.73 -35.14
CA GLU A 48 -2.15 6.24 -34.52
C GLU A 48 -2.05 4.78 -34.03
N ASN A 49 -1.26 3.93 -34.69
CA ASN A 49 -1.11 2.54 -34.29
C ASN A 49 -0.22 2.43 -33.04
N GLU A 50 0.86 3.22 -32.98
CA GLU A 50 1.70 3.33 -31.80
C GLU A 50 0.92 3.88 -30.61
N ILE A 51 0.14 4.95 -30.80
CA ILE A 51 -0.72 5.52 -29.75
C ILE A 51 -1.68 4.46 -29.20
N LYS A 52 -2.37 3.71 -30.07
CA LYS A 52 -3.29 2.64 -29.63
C LYS A 52 -2.58 1.54 -28.84
N ALA A 53 -1.39 1.11 -29.26
CA ALA A 53 -0.63 0.10 -28.54
C ALA A 53 -0.21 0.58 -27.14
N PHE A 54 0.19 1.85 -27.02
CA PHE A 54 0.58 2.43 -25.74
C PHE A 54 -0.63 2.75 -24.84
N GLU A 55 -1.79 3.07 -25.40
CA GLU A 55 -3.03 3.18 -24.62
C GLU A 55 -3.44 1.82 -24.02
N HIS A 56 -3.31 0.72 -24.76
CA HIS A 56 -3.49 -0.62 -24.17
C HIS A 56 -2.47 -0.91 -23.07
N PHE A 57 -1.22 -0.50 -23.24
CA PHE A 57 -0.23 -0.67 -22.18
C PHE A 57 -0.57 0.17 -20.93
N LYS A 58 -1.13 1.37 -21.10
CA LYS A 58 -1.66 2.18 -19.99
C LYS A 58 -2.79 1.47 -19.24
N GLU A 59 -3.70 0.82 -19.96
CA GLU A 59 -4.80 0.05 -19.36
C GLU A 59 -4.26 -1.09 -18.46
N MET A 60 -3.24 -1.82 -18.93
CA MET A 60 -2.59 -2.87 -18.12
C MET A 60 -1.99 -2.32 -16.81
N ILE A 61 -1.29 -1.17 -16.88
CA ILE A 61 -0.72 -0.53 -15.67
C ILE A 61 -1.82 -0.06 -14.71
N ILE A 62 -2.96 0.41 -15.22
CA ILE A 62 -4.11 0.78 -14.38
C ILE A 62 -4.71 -0.44 -13.68
N GLU A 63 -4.84 -1.58 -14.38
CA GLU A 63 -5.31 -2.83 -13.78
C GLU A 63 -4.38 -3.27 -12.64
N ASP A 64 -3.07 -3.27 -12.88
CA ASP A 64 -2.07 -3.58 -11.86
C ASP A 64 -2.12 -2.58 -10.68
N LEU A 65 -2.33 -1.28 -10.97
CA LEU A 65 -2.48 -0.25 -9.94
C LEU A 65 -3.70 -0.53 -9.04
N HIS A 66 -4.86 -0.85 -9.62
CA HIS A 66 -6.04 -1.19 -8.83
C HIS A 66 -5.78 -2.42 -7.96
N HIS A 67 -5.12 -3.44 -8.50
CA HIS A 67 -4.76 -4.61 -7.72
C HIS A 67 -3.85 -4.27 -6.53
N GLU A 68 -2.84 -3.42 -6.73
CA GLU A 68 -1.96 -2.97 -5.63
C GLU A 68 -2.68 -2.07 -4.61
N ILE A 69 -3.66 -1.28 -5.04
CA ILE A 69 -4.52 -0.50 -4.13
C ILE A 69 -5.37 -1.44 -3.27
N ASP A 70 -6.00 -2.45 -3.86
CA ASP A 70 -6.82 -3.42 -3.11
C ASP A 70 -5.99 -4.14 -2.03
N ILE A 71 -4.75 -4.54 -2.37
CA ILE A 71 -3.80 -5.13 -1.41
C ILE A 71 -3.47 -4.14 -0.29
N PHE A 72 -3.14 -2.89 -0.66
CA PHE A 72 -2.80 -1.85 0.31
C PHE A 72 -3.97 -1.55 1.26
N GLU A 73 -5.19 -1.44 0.76
CA GLU A 73 -6.38 -1.17 1.55
C GLU A 73 -6.66 -2.31 2.53
N GLY A 74 -6.57 -3.57 2.08
CA GLY A 74 -6.72 -4.74 2.94
C GLY A 74 -5.71 -4.76 4.09
N LEU A 75 -4.42 -4.61 3.77
CA LEU A 75 -3.36 -4.56 4.78
C LEU A 75 -3.50 -3.36 5.73
N SER A 76 -3.93 -2.21 5.21
CA SER A 76 -4.12 -1.00 6.02
C SER A 76 -5.26 -1.18 7.01
N GLN A 77 -6.36 -1.80 6.58
CA GLN A 77 -7.48 -2.11 7.47
C GLN A 77 -7.07 -3.06 8.59
N GLU A 78 -6.36 -4.15 8.26
CA GLU A 78 -5.83 -5.08 9.25
C GLU A 78 -4.90 -4.36 10.25
N TYR A 79 -3.99 -3.53 9.74
CA TYR A 79 -3.09 -2.76 10.59
C TYR A 79 -3.82 -1.77 11.51
N ASP A 80 -4.85 -1.07 11.01
CA ASP A 80 -5.67 -0.16 11.80
C ASP A 80 -6.41 -0.89 12.93
N GLU A 81 -6.88 -2.11 12.69
CA GLU A 81 -7.46 -2.97 13.73
C GLU A 81 -6.42 -3.35 14.80
N HIS A 82 -5.19 -3.68 14.38
CA HIS A 82 -4.08 -3.93 15.30
C HIS A 82 -3.71 -2.71 16.14
N VAL A 83 -3.70 -1.51 15.55
CA VAL A 83 -3.45 -0.25 16.26
C VAL A 83 -4.54 -0.01 17.33
N LYS A 84 -5.81 -0.24 17.01
CA LYS A 84 -6.92 -0.08 17.96
C LYS A 84 -6.80 -1.03 19.14
N GLN A 85 -6.48 -2.30 18.89
CA GLN A 85 -6.29 -3.30 19.95
C GLN A 85 -5.14 -2.91 20.89
N LEU A 86 -4.02 -2.42 20.33
CA LEU A 86 -2.91 -1.90 21.14
C LEU A 86 -3.35 -0.71 22.00
N ASP A 87 -4.04 0.27 21.42
CA ASP A 87 -4.53 1.46 22.14
C ASP A 87 -5.51 1.10 23.28
N GLU A 88 -6.43 0.17 23.05
CA GLU A 88 -7.33 -0.36 24.10
C GLU A 88 -6.55 -1.06 25.22
N ASN A 89 -5.53 -1.86 24.86
CA ASN A 89 -4.65 -2.52 25.82
C ASN A 89 -3.81 -1.54 26.64
N PHE A 90 -3.47 -0.36 26.09
CA PHE A 90 -2.80 0.72 26.83
C PHE A 90 -3.76 1.45 27.77
N LYS A 91 -4.98 1.78 27.31
CA LYS A 91 -6.01 2.46 28.12
C LYS A 91 -6.45 1.62 29.32
N ASN A 92 -6.71 0.33 29.13
CA ASN A 92 -7.10 -0.59 30.22
C ASN A 92 -5.99 -0.82 31.27
N LYS A 93 -4.74 -0.44 30.98
CA LYS A 93 -3.62 -0.51 31.94
C LYS A 93 -3.44 0.79 32.74
N GLY A 94 -4.02 1.92 32.31
CA GLY A 94 -3.96 3.19 33.03
C GLY A 94 -4.99 3.34 34.15
N ASP A 95 -6.07 2.54 34.12
CA ASP A 95 -7.16 2.59 35.12
C ASP A 95 -6.97 1.59 36.30
N ASN A 96 -5.85 0.85 36.32
CA ASN A 96 -5.52 -0.15 37.36
C ASN A 96 -4.33 0.27 38.26
N GLU A 97 -3.94 1.55 38.26
CA GLU A 97 -3.04 2.19 39.25
C GLU A 97 -3.84 3.12 40.18
#